data_AF-A0A2U1BEG5-F1
#
_entry.id   AF-A0A2U1BEG5-F1
#
_cell.length_a   1.000
_cell.length_b   1.000
_cell.length_c   1.000
_cell.angle_alpha   90.00
_cell.angle_beta   90.00
_cell.angle_gamma   90.00
#
_symmetry.space_group_name_H-M   'P 1'
#
loop_
_entity.id
_entity.type
_entity.pdbx_description
1 polymer ?
#
loop_
_entity_poly.entity_id
_entity_poly.type
_entity_poly.pdbx_seq_one_letter_code
_entity_poly.pdbx_strand_id
1 'polypeptide(L)' 'MEKYGLTDETIEILTGKAEKIMSYYDSYKLDAREWKNYGKHRVYVTVSGYHGDDLQKTYKLAWVDMDNEQKITWQY' A
#
# COMPACT_ATOMS: atom_id res chain seq x y z
N MET A 1 -11.33 1.80 5.88
CA MET A 1 -10.17 2.42 5.19
C MET A 1 -10.66 3.68 4.52
N GLU A 2 -10.09 4.82 4.88
CA GLU A 2 -10.34 6.06 4.14
C GLU A 2 -9.73 5.91 2.75
N LYS A 3 -10.50 6.15 1.69
CA LYS A 3 -10.06 5.89 0.30
C LYS A 3 -9.15 6.99 -0.24
N TYR A 4 -9.06 8.14 0.42
CA TYR A 4 -8.25 9.30 -0.02
C TYR A 4 -8.48 9.72 -1.48
N GLY A 5 -9.69 9.52 -1.99
CA GLY A 5 -10.05 9.80 -3.39
C GLY A 5 -9.64 8.71 -4.39
N LEU A 6 -9.02 7.61 -3.95
CA LEU A 6 -8.65 6.49 -4.80
C LEU A 6 -9.88 5.75 -5.33
N THR A 7 -9.81 5.31 -6.58
CA THR A 7 -10.82 4.42 -7.17
C THR A 7 -10.70 3.01 -6.59
N ASP A 8 -11.79 2.24 -6.67
CA ASP A 8 -11.80 0.85 -6.23
C ASP A 8 -10.82 -0.02 -7.03
N GLU A 9 -10.69 0.24 -8.34
CA GLU A 9 -9.72 -0.43 -9.21
C GLU A 9 -8.28 -0.16 -8.75
N THR A 10 -7.93 1.09 -8.46
CA THR A 10 -6.60 1.46 -7.95
C THR A 10 -6.30 0.77 -6.62
N ILE A 11 -7.29 0.71 -5.72
CA ILE A 11 -7.16 0.02 -4.42
C ILE A 11 -6.94 -1.49 -4.62
N GLU A 12 -7.66 -2.12 -5.55
CA GLU A 12 -7.55 -3.54 -5.86
C GLU A 12 -6.16 -3.89 -6.42
N ILE A 13 -5.65 -3.10 -7.37
CA ILE A 13 -4.31 -3.28 -7.96
C ILE A 13 -3.22 -3.20 -6.88
N LEU A 14 -3.30 -2.18 -6.02
CA LEU A 14 -2.36 -1.96 -4.93
C LEU A 14 -2.43 -3.08 -3.89
N THR A 15 -3.65 -3.56 -3.59
CA THR A 15 -3.89 -4.68 -2.69
C THR A 15 -3.29 -5.98 -3.22
N GLY A 16 -3.58 -6.35 -4.47
CA GLY A 16 -3.08 -7.60 -5.05
C GLY A 16 -1.56 -7.64 -5.13
N LYS A 17 -0.91 -6.49 -5.39
CA LYS A 17 0.56 -6.41 -5.41
C LYS A 17 1.17 -6.47 -4.01
N ALA A 18 0.52 -5.87 -3.01
CA ALA A 18 0.92 -5.99 -1.62
C ALA A 18 0.89 -7.46 -1.15
N GLU A 19 -0.20 -8.17 -1.45
CA GLU A 19 -0.38 -9.58 -1.09
C GLU A 19 0.67 -10.46 -1.75
N LYS A 20 0.97 -10.23 -3.04
CA LYS A 20 2.02 -10.98 -3.76
C LYS A 20 3.42 -10.75 -3.19
N ILE A 21 3.77 -9.53 -2.79
CA ILE A 21 5.09 -9.27 -2.18
C ILE A 21 5.18 -9.98 -0.83
N MET A 22 4.12 -9.94 -0.03
CA MET A 22 4.11 -10.52 1.30
C MET A 22 4.02 -12.05 1.30
N SER A 23 3.41 -12.67 0.28
CA SER A 23 3.40 -14.13 0.13
C SER A 23 4.79 -14.72 -0.05
N TYR A 24 5.78 -13.94 -0.48
CA TYR A 24 7.19 -14.39 -0.50
C TYR A 24 7.81 -14.48 0.89
N TYR A 25 7.19 -13.87 1.89
CA TYR A 25 7.68 -13.86 3.26
C TYR A 25 6.72 -14.64 4.17
N ASP A 26 6.62 -15.96 3.96
CA ASP A 26 5.76 -16.97 4.62
C ASP A 26 5.50 -16.79 6.14
N SER A 27 6.34 -16.04 6.86
CA SER A 27 6.24 -15.77 8.30
C SER A 27 5.44 -14.52 8.69
N TYR A 28 5.05 -13.63 7.77
CA TYR A 28 4.34 -12.40 8.12
C TYR A 28 2.84 -12.50 7.86
N LYS A 29 2.02 -12.23 8.89
CA LYS A 29 0.59 -11.94 8.74
C LYS A 29 0.42 -10.47 8.35
N LEU A 30 -0.51 -10.22 7.43
CA LEU A 30 -0.79 -8.88 6.93
C LEU A 30 -1.85 -8.26 7.83
N ASP A 31 -1.44 -7.35 8.71
CA ASP A 31 -2.33 -6.81 9.75
C ASP A 31 -2.71 -5.35 9.52
N ALA A 32 -1.86 -4.55 8.86
CA ALA A 32 -2.16 -3.14 8.60
C ALA A 32 -1.74 -2.68 7.19
N ARG A 33 -2.74 -2.19 6.44
CA ARG A 33 -2.54 -1.42 5.20
C ARG A 33 -2.67 0.06 5.57
N GLU A 34 -1.54 0.74 5.64
CA GLU A 34 -1.53 2.18 5.88
C GLU A 34 -1.46 2.92 4.56
N TRP A 35 -2.58 3.57 4.25
CA TRP A 35 -2.68 4.56 3.19
C TRP A 35 -2.40 5.92 3.82
N LYS A 36 -1.27 6.54 3.44
CA LYS A 36 -0.90 7.85 3.97
C LYS A 36 -0.90 8.84 2.83
N ASN A 37 -1.81 9.80 2.90
CA ASN A 37 -1.80 10.94 1.98
C ASN A 37 -0.74 11.94 2.45
N TYR A 38 0.30 12.15 1.64
CA TYR A 38 1.31 13.19 1.91
C TYR A 38 1.07 14.33 0.92
N GLY A 39 0.28 15.31 1.35
CA GLY A 39 -0.04 16.51 0.57
C GLY A 39 -1.35 16.41 -0.21
N LYS A 40 -1.54 17.28 -1.21
CA LYS A 40 -2.78 17.33 -2.01
C LYS A 40 -2.76 16.42 -3.26
N HIS A 41 -1.58 16.04 -3.72
CA HIS A 41 -1.37 15.52 -5.07
C HIS A 41 -0.94 14.05 -5.11
N ARG A 42 -0.58 13.45 -3.96
CA ARG A 42 -0.02 12.09 -3.92
C ARG A 42 -0.47 11.28 -2.71
N VAL A 43 -1.04 10.12 -2.97
CA VAL A 43 -1.33 9.12 -1.93
C VAL A 43 -0.23 8.07 -1.90
N TYR A 44 0.44 7.91 -0.76
CA TYR A 44 1.48 6.90 -0.58
C TYR A 44 0.88 5.64 0.04
N VAL A 45 1.31 4.50 -0.47
CA VAL A 45 0.87 3.18 -0.01
C VAL A 45 2.04 2.50 0.66
N THR A 46 1.84 2.17 1.93
CA THR A 46 2.79 1.38 2.71
C THR A 46 2.14 0.08 3.15
N VAL A 47 2.90 -1.00 3.03
CA VAL A 47 2.49 -2.33 3.48
C VAL A 47 3.35 -2.68 4.67
N SER A 48 2.70 -2.98 5.79
CA SER A 48 3.37 -3.38 7.02
C SER A 48 3.21 -4.88 7.21
N GLY A 49 4.33 -5.59 7.32
CA GLY A 49 4.40 -7.01 7.65
C GLY A 49 4.57 -7.20 9.15
N TYR A 50 3.67 -8.00 9.74
CA TYR A 50 3.67 -8.30 11.17
C TYR A 50 4.01 -9.76 11.40
N HIS A 51 4.75 -10.05 12.47
CA HIS A 51 4.94 -11.41 12.95
C HIS A 51 4.33 -11.52 14.35
N GLY A 52 3.17 -12.16 14.47
CA GLY A 52 2.32 -11.98 15.66
C GLY A 52 1.82 -10.53 15.71
N ASP A 53 1.98 -9.88 16.86
CA ASP A 53 1.58 -8.48 17.07
C ASP A 53 2.71 -7.47 16.78
N ASP A 54 3.92 -7.94 16.47
CA ASP A 54 5.09 -7.09 16.27
C ASP A 54 5.21 -6.64 14.81
N LEU A 55 5.26 -5.31 14.61
CA LEU A 55 5.62 -4.71 13.32
C LEU A 55 7.09 -4.99 13.03
N GLN A 56 7.35 -5.80 12.02
CA GLN A 56 8.71 -6.19 11.66
C GLN A 56 9.26 -5.32 10.54
N LYS A 57 8.43 -5.02 9.54
CA LYS A 57 8.89 -4.29 8.36
C LYS A 57 7.77 -3.52 7.68
N THR A 58 8.10 -2.31 7.25
CA THR A 58 7.22 -1.49 6.39
C THR A 58 7.87 -1.34 5.03
N TYR A 59 7.11 -1.65 3.99
CA TYR A 59 7.51 -1.50 2.59
C TYR A 59 6.74 -0.33 1.98
N LYS A 60 7.46 0.65 1.42
CA LYS A 60 6.84 1.63 0.53
C LYS A 60 6.51 0.90 -0.76
N LEU A 61 5.23 0.70 -1.03
CA LEU A 61 4.78 -0.08 -2.18
C LEU A 61 4.70 0.79 -3.42
N ALA A 62 4.05 1.94 -3.28
CA ALA A 62 3.78 2.84 -4.39
C ALA A 62 3.38 4.22 -3.88
N TRP A 63 3.34 5.16 -4.79
CA TRP A 63 2.52 6.36 -4.64
C TRP A 63 1.61 6.52 -5.86
N VAL A 64 0.44 7.11 -5.63
CA VAL A 64 -0.59 7.36 -6.64
C VAL A 64 -0.65 8.86 -6.89
N ASP A 65 -0.49 9.26 -8.15
CA ASP A 65 -0.64 10.65 -8.60
C ASP A 65 -2.12 11.01 -8.70
N MET A 66 -2.62 11.82 -7.78
CA MET A 66 -4.03 12.20 -7.74
C MET A 66 -4.41 13.24 -8.81
N ASP A 67 -3.43 13.94 -9.40
CA ASP A 67 -3.68 14.93 -10.44
C ASP A 67 -3.65 14.32 -11.85
N ASN A 68 -2.95 13.19 -12.02
CA ASN A 68 -2.73 12.54 -13.31
C ASN A 68 -3.41 11.16 -13.35
N GLU A 69 -4.74 11.15 -13.36
CA GLU A 69 -5.57 9.94 -13.55
C GLU A 69 -5.24 8.77 -12.59
N GLN A 70 -4.81 9.09 -11.36
CA GLN A 70 -4.41 8.07 -10.38
C GLN A 70 -3.28 7.16 -10.87
N LYS A 71 -2.32 7.73 -11.62
CA LYS A 71 -1.15 6.99 -12.08
C LYS A 71 -0.36 6.42 -10.91
N ILE A 72 -0.23 5.09 -10.88
CA ILE A 72 0.52 4.37 -9.86
C ILE A 72 2.00 4.34 -10.22
N THR A 73 2.85 4.79 -9.29
CA THR A 73 4.30 4.66 -9.38
C THR A 73 4.79 3.73 -8.28
N TRP A 74 5.28 2.55 -8.67
CA TRP A 74 5.80 1.53 -7.76
C TRP A 74 7.14 1.95 -7.16
N GLN A 75 7.32 1.69 -5.87
CA GLN A 75 8.58 1.84 -5.17
C GLN A 75 9.10 0.43 -4.84
N TYR A 76 10.32 0.11 -5.27
CA TYR A 76 10.98 -1.17 -5.04
C TYR A 76 11.89 -1.09 -3.83
#